data_AF-A0A9N8CWI7-F1
#
_entry.id   AF-A0A9N8CWI7-F1
#
_cell.length_a   1.000
_cell.length_b   1.000
_cell.length_c   1.000
_cell.angle_alpha   90.00
_cell.angle_beta   90.00
_cell.angle_gamma   90.00
#
_symmetry.space_group_name_H-M   'P 1'
#
loop_
_entity.id
_entity.type
_entity.pdbx_description
1 polymer ?
#
loop_
_entity_poly.entity_id
_entity_poly.type
_entity_poly.pdbx_seq_one_letter_code
_entity_poly.pdbx_strand_id
1 'polypeptide(L)'
;MSTNAAVSAISHPEGWHAIQWRHHHRQVRKLQVRIAKATSDKQWRRVKSLQRMLVHSFSAKALAVKRVTENPGRRTPGIDRQTWSTPESKWKAIFQLSRTGYKPLPLRRIYIPKSNGKSRPLGIPAMRDRAMQALWLLALDPVAESTSDRNSYGFRPALLNKSDFG
;
A
#
# COMPACT_ATOMS: atom_id res chain seq x y z
N MET A 1 13.18 7.20 -47.00
CA MET A 1 12.13 7.42 -45.99
C MET A 1 12.27 6.33 -44.93
N SER A 2 12.97 6.64 -43.84
CA SER A 2 13.27 5.65 -42.78
C SER A 2 12.09 5.53 -41.84
N THR A 3 11.47 4.36 -41.78
CA THR A 3 10.40 4.04 -40.82
C THR A 3 11.04 3.64 -39.50
N ASN A 4 10.92 4.52 -38.51
CA ASN A 4 11.30 4.24 -37.13
C ASN A 4 10.39 3.14 -36.55
N ALA A 5 10.95 1.96 -36.29
CA ALA A 5 10.30 0.93 -35.50
C ALA A 5 10.13 1.44 -34.05
N ALA A 6 8.89 1.70 -33.65
CA ALA A 6 8.55 2.03 -32.28
C ALA A 6 8.82 0.82 -31.39
N VAL A 7 9.82 0.96 -30.52
CA VAL A 7 10.12 -0.01 -29.45
C VAL A 7 8.92 -0.04 -28.50
N SER A 8 8.15 -1.12 -28.57
CA SER A 8 6.96 -1.31 -27.73
C SER A 8 7.37 -1.39 -26.27
N ALA A 9 7.09 -0.33 -25.51
CA ALA A 9 7.16 -0.34 -24.05
C ALA A 9 6.27 -1.48 -23.52
N ILE A 10 6.75 -2.21 -22.53
CA ILE A 10 6.09 -3.33 -21.85
C ILE A 10 4.60 -3.02 -21.66
N SER A 11 3.74 -3.70 -22.43
CA SER A 11 2.29 -3.57 -22.36
C SER A 11 1.85 -3.99 -20.96
N HIS A 12 1.50 -3.01 -20.13
CA HIS A 12 0.76 -3.31 -18.93
C HIS A 12 -0.57 -3.90 -19.40
N PRO A 13 -0.97 -5.09 -18.92
CA PRO A 13 -2.28 -5.63 -19.25
C PRO A 13 -3.33 -4.58 -18.86
N GLU A 14 -4.13 -4.13 -19.83
CA GLU A 14 -5.06 -3.04 -19.58
C GLU A 14 -6.16 -3.50 -18.62
N GLY A 15 -6.22 -2.89 -17.43
CA GLY A 15 -7.32 -3.06 -16.50
C GLY A 15 -7.03 -3.93 -15.28
N TRP A 16 -7.88 -3.76 -14.26
CA TRP A 16 -7.72 -4.34 -12.93
C TRP A 16 -7.57 -5.87 -12.90
N HIS A 17 -8.33 -6.58 -13.74
CA HIS A 17 -8.31 -8.04 -13.78
C HIS A 17 -7.09 -8.62 -14.48
N ALA A 18 -6.44 -7.82 -15.32
CA ALA A 18 -5.30 -8.25 -16.11
C ALA A 18 -3.97 -8.15 -15.30
N ILE A 19 -4.02 -7.55 -14.10
CA ILE A 19 -2.88 -7.45 -13.17
C ILE A 19 -2.42 -8.84 -12.72
N GLN A 20 -1.17 -9.17 -13.04
CA GLN A 20 -0.52 -10.38 -12.55
C GLN A 20 -0.09 -10.23 -11.07
N TRP A 21 -1.03 -10.41 -10.15
CA TRP A 21 -0.82 -10.15 -8.71
C TRP A 21 0.43 -10.83 -8.13
N ARG A 22 0.69 -12.09 -8.49
CA ARG A 22 1.87 -12.84 -8.03
C ARG A 22 3.18 -12.16 -8.42
N HIS A 23 3.26 -11.61 -9.63
CA HIS A 23 4.43 -10.87 -10.10
C HIS A 23 4.64 -9.60 -9.26
N HIS A 24 3.59 -8.79 -9.07
CA HIS A 24 3.70 -7.53 -8.32
C HIS A 24 4.00 -7.75 -6.83
N HIS A 25 3.44 -8.79 -6.20
CA HIS A 25 3.82 -9.20 -4.85
C HIS A 25 5.32 -9.53 -4.75
N ARG A 26 5.87 -10.29 -5.71
CA ARG A 26 7.29 -10.63 -5.74
C ARG A 26 8.17 -9.39 -5.89
N GLN A 27 7.80 -8.44 -6.74
CA GLN A 27 8.54 -7.18 -6.91
C GLN A 27 8.58 -6.35 -5.63
N VAL A 28 7.44 -6.20 -4.95
CA VAL A 28 7.36 -5.48 -3.68
C VAL A 28 8.16 -6.19 -2.60
N ARG A 29 8.03 -7.52 -2.46
CA ARG A 29 8.81 -8.32 -1.50
C ARG A 29 10.32 -8.17 -1.71
N LYS A 30 10.80 -8.18 -2.96
CA LYS A 30 12.22 -7.94 -3.28
C LYS A 30 12.71 -6.58 -2.77
N LEU A 31 11.93 -5.51 -2.96
CA LEU A 31 12.28 -4.19 -2.43
C LEU A 31 12.23 -4.16 -0.90
N GLN A 32 11.24 -4.79 -0.29
CA GLN A 32 11.11 -4.87 1.18
C GLN A 32 12.30 -5.60 1.82
N VAL A 33 12.76 -6.72 1.26
CA VAL A 33 13.97 -7.43 1.73
C VAL A 33 15.21 -6.54 1.62
N ARG A 34 15.35 -5.80 0.52
CA ARG A 34 16.46 -4.83 0.36
C ARG A 34 16.40 -3.69 1.38
N ILE A 35 15.20 -3.22 1.74
CA ILE A 35 14.99 -2.22 2.78
C ILE A 35 15.40 -2.80 4.14
N ALA A 36 14.91 -3.99 4.50
CA ALA A 36 15.25 -4.65 5.77
C ALA A 36 16.76 -4.89 5.91
N LYS A 37 17.42 -5.35 4.84
CA LYS A 37 18.88 -5.52 4.81
C LYS A 37 19.61 -4.19 4.99
N ALA A 38 19.23 -3.16 4.25
CA ALA A 38 19.83 -1.83 4.39
C ALA A 38 19.60 -1.21 5.79
N THR A 39 18.45 -1.48 6.43
CA THR A 39 18.16 -1.09 7.81
C THR A 39 19.06 -1.81 8.80
N SER A 40 19.24 -3.12 8.64
CA SER A 40 20.15 -3.93 9.48
C SER A 40 21.59 -3.44 9.37
N ASP A 41 22.02 -3.03 8.17
CA ASP A 41 23.34 -2.46 7.91
C ASP A 41 23.45 -0.95 8.25
N LYS A 42 22.40 -0.35 8.86
CA LYS A 42 22.31 1.08 9.24
C LYS A 42 22.51 2.07 8.09
N GLN A 43 22.25 1.66 6.84
CA GLN A 43 22.43 2.47 5.63
C GLN A 43 21.22 3.37 5.36
N TRP A 44 20.95 4.35 6.23
CA TRP A 44 19.72 5.17 6.19
C TRP A 44 19.49 5.94 4.88
N ARG A 45 20.55 6.37 4.20
CA ARG A 45 20.42 7.01 2.87
C ARG A 45 19.86 6.03 1.83
N ARG A 46 20.31 4.77 1.86
CA ARG A 46 19.84 3.69 1.00
C ARG A 46 18.40 3.28 1.34
N VAL A 47 18.06 3.21 2.62
CA VAL A 47 16.69 2.96 3.09
C VAL A 47 15.71 3.98 2.49
N LYS A 48 16.00 5.28 2.63
CA LYS A 48 15.15 6.35 2.06
C LYS A 48 15.00 6.24 0.54
N SER A 49 16.09 5.91 -0.16
CA SER A 49 16.08 5.71 -1.62
C SER A 49 15.19 4.52 -2.03
N LEU A 50 15.31 3.39 -1.34
CA LEU A 50 14.51 2.19 -1.61
C LEU A 50 13.03 2.38 -1.26
N GLN A 51 12.72 3.05 -0.15
CA GLN A 51 11.35 3.42 0.21
C GLN A 51 10.73 4.32 -0.86
N ARG A 52 11.47 5.32 -1.35
CA ARG A 52 11.03 6.17 -2.47
C ARG A 52 10.78 5.34 -3.71
N MET A 53 11.69 4.44 -4.08
CA MET A 53 11.50 3.54 -5.22
C MET A 53 10.24 2.68 -5.07
N LEU A 54 9.99 2.14 -3.88
CA LEU A 54 8.82 1.31 -3.58
C LEU A 54 7.53 2.11 -3.75
N VAL A 55 7.37 3.25 -3.06
CA VAL A 55 6.11 4.01 -3.08
C VAL A 55 5.80 4.64 -4.46
N HIS A 56 6.81 4.82 -5.30
CA HIS A 56 6.63 5.29 -6.67
C HIS A 56 6.33 4.16 -7.67
N SER A 57 6.55 2.89 -7.31
CA SER A 57 6.34 1.75 -8.21
C SER A 57 4.85 1.46 -8.46
N PHE A 58 4.52 1.04 -9.69
CA PHE A 58 3.18 0.57 -10.04
C PHE A 58 2.74 -0.60 -9.14
N SER A 59 3.64 -1.57 -8.93
CA SER A 59 3.38 -2.75 -8.09
C SER A 59 2.90 -2.39 -6.69
N ALA A 60 3.58 -1.46 -6.00
CA ALA A 60 3.19 -1.09 -4.64
C ALA A 60 1.84 -0.35 -4.61
N LYS A 61 1.60 0.55 -5.57
CA LYS A 61 0.33 1.28 -5.69
C LYS A 61 -0.84 0.33 -5.97
N ALA A 62 -0.66 -0.63 -6.88
CA ALA A 62 -1.65 -1.65 -7.19
C ALA A 62 -2.00 -2.49 -5.96
N LEU A 63 -0.99 -2.96 -5.21
CA LEU A 63 -1.21 -3.72 -3.98
C LEU A 63 -1.88 -2.89 -2.88
N ALA A 64 -1.55 -1.60 -2.77
CA ALA A 64 -2.19 -0.70 -1.81
C ALA A 64 -3.70 -0.52 -2.12
N VAL A 65 -4.05 -0.29 -3.38
CA VAL A 65 -5.46 -0.22 -3.81
C VAL A 65 -6.16 -1.56 -3.58
N LYS A 66 -5.50 -2.68 -3.90
CA LYS A 66 -6.07 -4.03 -3.68
C LYS A 66 -6.41 -4.25 -2.21
N ARG A 67 -5.46 -3.98 -1.31
CA ARG A 67 -5.67 -4.11 0.13
C ARG A 67 -6.90 -3.32 0.59
N VAL A 68 -7.03 -2.05 0.21
CA VAL A 68 -8.14 -1.20 0.67
C VAL A 68 -9.49 -1.61 0.06
N THR A 69 -9.48 -2.15 -1.15
CA THR A 69 -10.70 -2.54 -1.88
C THR A 69 -11.14 -3.96 -1.61
N GLU A 70 -10.34 -4.78 -0.95
CA GLU A 70 -10.70 -6.13 -0.51
C GLU A 70 -11.05 -6.20 0.99
N ASN A 71 -10.58 -5.24 1.80
CA ASN A 71 -10.87 -5.16 3.23
C ASN A 71 -12.38 -5.07 3.56
N PRO A 72 -12.80 -5.49 4.78
CA PRO A 72 -14.21 -5.42 5.21
C PRO A 72 -14.84 -4.01 5.12
N GLY A 73 -14.03 -2.97 5.38
CA GLY A 73 -14.46 -1.57 5.30
C GLY A 73 -14.53 -0.98 3.88
N ARG A 74 -14.37 -1.77 2.82
CA ARG A 74 -14.32 -1.30 1.41
C ARG A 74 -15.58 -0.58 0.95
N ARG A 75 -16.73 -0.89 1.55
CA ARG A 75 -18.04 -0.28 1.22
C ARG A 75 -18.35 0.96 2.06
N THR A 76 -17.51 1.29 3.03
CA THR A 76 -17.74 2.41 3.94
C THR A 76 -17.00 3.63 3.43
N PRO A 77 -17.65 4.66 2.89
CA PRO A 77 -16.97 5.83 2.35
C PRO A 77 -16.45 6.76 3.45
N GLY A 78 -15.48 7.60 3.10
CA GLY A 78 -15.00 8.71 3.92
C GLY A 78 -15.92 9.94 3.82
N ILE A 79 -15.38 11.12 4.08
CA ILE A 79 -16.12 12.39 4.03
C ILE A 79 -16.55 12.76 2.60
N ASP A 80 -15.79 12.31 1.61
CA ASP A 80 -16.01 12.49 0.17
C ASP A 80 -17.15 11.62 -0.39
N ARG A 81 -17.69 10.69 0.42
CA ARG A 81 -18.75 9.74 0.03
C ARG A 81 -18.36 8.81 -1.14
N GLN A 82 -17.07 8.68 -1.46
CA GLN A 82 -16.60 7.85 -2.57
C GLN A 82 -16.20 6.43 -2.13
N THR A 83 -16.47 5.45 -2.99
CA THR A 83 -15.97 4.07 -2.88
C THR A 83 -15.40 3.61 -4.22
N TRP A 84 -14.55 2.58 -4.21
CA TRP A 84 -13.98 1.99 -5.42
C TRP A 84 -14.51 0.57 -5.64
N SER A 85 -15.78 0.49 -6.04
CA SER A 85 -16.49 -0.78 -6.23
C SER A 85 -16.21 -1.43 -7.58
N THR A 86 -15.96 -0.65 -8.63
CA THR A 86 -15.78 -1.16 -10.00
C THR A 86 -14.30 -1.38 -10.36
N PRO A 87 -13.97 -2.35 -11.24
CA PRO A 87 -12.61 -2.54 -11.76
C PRO A 87 -11.96 -1.26 -12.30
N GLU A 88 -12.73 -0.42 -13.00
CA GLU A 88 -12.26 0.82 -13.61
C GLU A 88 -11.91 1.85 -12.55
N SER A 89 -12.74 1.97 -11.50
CA SER A 89 -12.46 2.87 -10.37
C SER A 89 -11.19 2.47 -9.63
N LYS A 90 -10.99 1.16 -9.42
CA LYS A 90 -9.77 0.62 -8.78
C LYS A 90 -8.55 0.86 -9.66
N TRP A 91 -8.65 0.61 -10.97
CA TRP A 91 -7.57 0.86 -11.91
C TRP A 91 -7.15 2.34 -11.94
N LYS A 92 -8.12 3.25 -12.07
CA LYS A 92 -7.88 4.71 -12.01
C LYS A 92 -7.23 5.13 -10.69
N ALA A 93 -7.67 4.54 -9.58
CA ALA A 93 -7.14 4.85 -8.25
C ALA A 93 -5.63 4.55 -8.13
N ILE A 94 -5.09 3.54 -8.83
CA ILE A 94 -3.64 3.23 -8.81
C ILE A 94 -2.82 4.44 -9.25
N PHE A 95 -3.26 5.14 -10.29
CA PHE A 95 -2.56 6.31 -10.84
C PHE A 95 -2.80 7.58 -10.03
N GLN A 96 -3.88 7.63 -9.24
CA GLN A 96 -4.16 8.74 -8.32
C GLN A 96 -3.27 8.72 -7.06
N LEU A 97 -2.62 7.59 -6.75
CA LEU A 97 -1.64 7.50 -5.67
C LEU A 97 -0.34 8.19 -6.08
N SER A 98 -0.28 9.50 -5.86
CA SER A 98 0.90 10.32 -6.05
C SER A 98 1.23 11.08 -4.77
N ARG A 99 2.53 11.21 -4.48
CA ARG A 99 3.03 12.07 -3.40
C ARG A 99 2.84 13.55 -3.74
N THR A 100 3.03 13.91 -5.00
CA THR A 100 2.95 15.31 -5.45
C THR A 100 1.50 15.76 -5.41
N GLY A 101 1.24 16.87 -4.73
CA GLY A 101 -0.12 17.42 -4.62
C GLY A 101 -1.09 16.59 -3.76
N TYR A 102 -0.60 15.63 -2.97
CA TYR A 102 -1.45 14.90 -2.02
C TYR A 102 -1.83 15.81 -0.85
N LYS A 103 -3.14 15.99 -0.65
CA LYS A 103 -3.74 16.65 0.50
C LYS A 103 -4.75 15.67 1.11
N PRO A 104 -4.52 15.17 2.35
CA PRO A 104 -5.45 14.25 2.99
C PRO A 104 -6.78 14.96 3.30
N LEU A 105 -7.88 14.22 3.23
CA LEU A 105 -9.19 14.74 3.60
C LEU A 105 -9.44 14.56 5.11
N PRO A 106 -10.31 15.39 5.72
CA PRO A 106 -10.71 15.18 7.10
C PRO A 106 -11.42 13.82 7.28
N LEU A 107 -11.24 13.21 8.45
CA LEU A 107 -11.85 11.93 8.76
C LEU A 107 -13.36 12.08 8.98
N ARG A 108 -14.16 11.17 8.42
CA ARG A 108 -15.59 11.10 8.72
C ARG A 108 -15.80 10.41 10.08
N ARG A 109 -16.37 11.13 11.04
CA ARG A 109 -16.64 10.59 12.39
C ARG A 109 -17.94 9.78 12.39
N ILE A 110 -17.89 8.58 12.97
CA ILE A 110 -19.09 7.81 13.36
C ILE A 110 -18.94 7.35 14.81
N TYR A 111 -20.06 6.99 15.44
CA TYR A 111 -20.08 6.49 16.82
C TYR A 111 -20.53 5.04 16.84
N ILE A 112 -19.72 4.17 17.44
CA ILE A 112 -20.03 2.76 17.63
C ILE A 112 -20.48 2.57 19.08
N PRO A 113 -21.70 2.06 19.33
CA PRO A 113 -22.18 1.85 20.68
C PRO A 113 -21.36 0.76 21.37
N LYS A 114 -21.10 0.94 22.67
CA LYS A 114 -20.56 -0.10 23.56
C LYS A 114 -21.69 -0.68 24.40
N SER A 115 -21.45 -1.86 24.95
CA SER A 115 -22.37 -2.53 25.89
C SER A 115 -22.65 -1.71 27.16
N ASN A 116 -21.75 -0.81 27.56
CA ASN A 116 -21.86 0.02 28.77
C ASN A 116 -22.56 1.37 28.55
N GLY A 117 -23.32 1.53 27.45
CA GLY A 117 -24.04 2.76 27.11
C GLY A 117 -23.18 3.92 26.58
N LYS A 118 -21.84 3.83 26.65
CA LYS A 118 -20.93 4.81 26.05
C LYS A 118 -20.72 4.51 24.57
N SER A 119 -20.25 5.50 23.81
CA SER A 119 -19.87 5.32 22.40
C SER A 119 -18.36 5.37 22.20
N ARG A 120 -17.82 4.52 21.32
CA ARG A 120 -16.45 4.65 20.78
C ARG A 120 -16.52 5.44 19.48
N PRO A 121 -15.88 6.60 19.38
CA PRO A 121 -15.83 7.27 18.10
C PRO A 121 -14.85 6.57 17.15
N LEU A 122 -15.22 6.45 15.88
CA LEU A 122 -14.38 5.93 14.81
C LEU A 122 -14.20 7.01 13.73
N GLY A 123 -12.96 7.29 13.36
CA GLY A 123 -12.64 8.15 12.21
C GLY A 123 -12.44 7.29 10.97
N ILE A 124 -13.22 7.56 9.92
CA ILE A 124 -13.18 6.82 8.67
C ILE A 124 -12.50 7.71 7.61
N PRO A 125 -11.29 7.37 7.14
CA PRO A 125 -10.61 8.12 6.09
C PRO A 125 -11.27 7.91 4.73
N ALA A 126 -11.03 8.83 3.78
CA ALA A 126 -11.37 8.64 2.37
C ALA A 126 -10.61 7.43 1.77
N MET A 127 -11.13 6.86 0.68
CA MET A 127 -10.50 5.68 0.05
C MET A 127 -9.08 5.97 -0.42
N ARG A 128 -8.85 7.16 -0.99
CA ARG A 128 -7.52 7.64 -1.38
C ARG A 128 -6.56 7.66 -0.20
N ASP A 129 -6.99 8.17 0.94
CA ASP A 129 -6.14 8.31 2.13
C ASP A 129 -5.79 6.94 2.72
N ARG A 130 -6.75 6.00 2.76
CA ARG A 130 -6.48 4.61 3.17
C ARG A 130 -5.48 3.93 2.24
N ALA A 131 -5.59 4.19 0.93
CA ALA A 131 -4.67 3.61 -0.05
C ALA A 131 -3.28 4.24 0.05
N MET A 132 -3.17 5.53 0.35
CA MET A 132 -1.90 6.17 0.68
C MET A 132 -1.29 5.61 1.97
N GLN A 133 -2.11 5.39 3.01
CA GLN A 133 -1.67 4.73 4.25
C GLN A 133 -1.15 3.31 3.97
N ALA A 134 -1.89 2.52 3.20
CA ALA A 134 -1.47 1.17 2.79
C ALA A 134 -0.18 1.18 1.96
N LEU A 135 -0.01 2.17 1.08
CA LEU A 135 1.20 2.33 0.27
C LEU A 135 2.43 2.63 1.14
N TRP A 136 2.30 3.55 2.09
CA TRP A 136 3.38 3.88 3.01
C TRP A 136 3.66 2.75 4.01
N LEU A 137 2.63 2.01 4.43
CA LEU A 137 2.80 0.81 5.26
C LEU A 137 3.76 -0.18 4.60
N LEU A 138 3.60 -0.46 3.29
CA LEU A 138 4.52 -1.35 2.56
C LEU A 138 5.99 -0.90 2.62
N ALA A 139 6.25 0.41 2.70
CA ALA A 139 7.60 0.98 2.77
C ALA A 139 8.15 1.04 4.20
N LEU A 140 7.29 1.16 5.21
CA LEU A 140 7.66 1.30 6.62
C LEU A 140 7.78 -0.04 7.33
N ASP A 141 6.95 -1.02 6.98
CA ASP A 141 6.92 -2.36 7.59
C ASP A 141 8.31 -3.03 7.65
N PRO A 142 9.15 -3.02 6.60
CA PRO A 142 10.45 -3.70 6.66
C PRO A 142 11.42 -3.03 7.65
N VAL A 143 11.29 -1.72 7.85
CA VAL A 143 12.08 -0.98 8.85
C VAL A 143 11.58 -1.34 10.23
N ALA A 144 10.27 -1.23 10.47
CA ALA A 144 9.64 -1.55 11.75
C ALA A 144 9.96 -2.97 12.18
N GLU A 145 9.86 -3.95 11.28
CA GLU A 145 10.18 -5.35 11.56
C GLU A 145 11.65 -5.57 11.92
N SER A 146 12.56 -4.83 11.30
CA SER A 146 14.01 -4.95 11.56
C SER A 146 14.45 -4.28 12.86
N THR A 147 13.71 -3.28 13.35
CA THR A 147 14.08 -2.48 14.53
C THR A 147 13.22 -2.76 15.77
N SER A 148 12.14 -3.53 15.62
CA SER A 148 11.23 -3.83 16.73
C SER A 148 11.84 -4.79 17.74
N ASP A 149 11.42 -4.64 19.00
CA ASP A 149 11.75 -5.59 20.05
C ASP A 149 11.17 -6.98 19.75
N ARG A 150 11.88 -8.03 20.18
CA ARG A 150 11.45 -9.43 19.97
C ARG A 150 10.18 -9.77 20.74
N ASN A 151 9.94 -9.11 21.88
CA ASN A 151 8.81 -9.33 22.76
C ASN A 151 7.65 -8.35 22.48
N SER A 152 7.72 -7.58 21.39
CA SER A 152 6.61 -6.76 20.92
C SER A 152 5.75 -7.55 19.93
N TYR A 153 4.48 -7.81 20.28
CA TYR A 153 3.56 -8.65 19.50
C TYR A 153 2.42 -7.86 18.81
N GLY A 154 2.15 -6.63 19.24
CA GLY A 154 1.01 -5.87 18.76
C GLY A 154 1.16 -5.43 17.31
N PHE A 155 0.12 -5.66 16.49
CA PHE A 155 0.00 -5.15 15.10
C PHE A 155 1.13 -5.52 14.15
N ARG A 156 1.89 -6.57 14.46
CA ARG A 156 2.93 -7.08 13.56
C ARG A 156 2.34 -8.13 12.61
N PRO A 157 2.78 -8.16 11.34
CA PRO A 157 2.50 -9.31 10.49
C PRO A 157 3.01 -10.55 11.22
N ALA A 158 2.16 -11.58 11.40
CA ALA A 158 2.60 -12.84 11.98
C ALA A 158 3.87 -13.29 11.24
N LEU A 159 4.94 -13.53 12.00
CA LEU A 159 6.26 -13.89 11.49
C LEU A 159 6.08 -15.00 10.44
N LEU A 160 6.21 -14.66 9.15
CA LEU A 160 6.53 -15.67 8.16
C LEU A 160 7.86 -16.25 8.61
N ASN A 161 7.84 -17.53 8.95
CA ASN A 161 8.94 -18.26 9.56
C ASN A 161 10.28 -17.87 8.91
N LYS A 162 11.32 -17.71 9.73
CA LYS A 162 12.70 -17.48 9.26
C LYS A 162 13.19 -18.52 8.23
N SER A 163 12.51 -19.66 8.10
CA SER A 163 12.73 -20.68 7.07
C SER A 163 12.52 -20.19 5.63
N ASP A 164 11.82 -19.07 5.41
CA ASP A 164 11.57 -18.52 4.07
C ASP A 164 12.68 -17.59 3.57
N PHE A 165 13.76 -17.44 4.34
CA PHE A 165 14.91 -16.57 4.05
C PHE A 165 16.24 -17.34 3.93
N GLY A 166 16.19 -18.67 3.81
CA GLY A 166 17.31 -19.54 3.44
C GLY A 166 17.35 -19.79 1.94
#